data_AF-A0A7X7PXI7-F1
#
_entry.id   AF-A0A7X7PXI7-F1
#
_cell.length_a   1.000
_cell.length_b   1.000
_cell.length_c   1.000
_cell.angle_alpha   90.00
_cell.angle_beta   90.00
_cell.angle_gamma   90.00
#
_symmetry.space_group_name_H-M   'P 1'
#
loop_
_entity.id
_entity.type
_entity.pdbx_description
1 polymer ?
#
loop_
_entity_poly.entity_id
_entity_poly.type
_entity_poly.pdbx_seq_one_letter_code
_entity_poly.pdbx_strand_id
1 'polypeptide(L)' 'MDHTKALNIVSTLANGVNPLTGEVFASDSPYQSPEIVRALFVAARALEKGSLPASSASKEVRVRTPGLPNVGKPWSAEED' A
#
# COMPACT_ATOMS: atom_id res chain seq x y z
N MET A 1 -2.00 -15.43 18.05
CA MET A 1 -1.49 -14.10 17.67
C MET A 1 -2.67 -13.28 17.20
N ASP A 2 -2.90 -12.12 17.80
CA ASP A 2 -4.04 -11.26 17.46
C ASP A 2 -3.85 -10.59 16.09
N HIS A 3 -4.93 -10.42 15.33
CA HIS A 3 -4.88 -9.83 13.98
C HIS A 3 -4.31 -8.41 14.01
N THR A 4 -4.72 -7.61 15.00
CA THR A 4 -4.21 -6.26 15.25
C THR A 4 -2.71 -6.26 15.54
N LYS A 5 -2.24 -7.24 16.32
CA LYS A 5 -0.82 -7.38 16.67
C LYS A 5 0.01 -7.79 15.46
N ALA A 6 -0.51 -8.70 14.62
CA ALA A 6 0.13 -9.09 13.37
C ALA A 6 0.24 -7.91 12.40
N LEU A 7 -0.84 -7.14 12.21
CA LEU A 7 -0.84 -5.95 11.37
C LEU A 7 0.19 -4.92 11.85
N ASN A 8 0.24 -4.65 13.15
CA ASN A 8 1.20 -3.70 13.71
C ASN A 8 2.65 -4.12 13.43
N ILE A 9 2.99 -5.40 13.62
CA ILE A 9 4.32 -5.94 13.33
C ILE A 9 4.66 -5.79 11.84
N VAL A 10 3.78 -6.23 10.94
CA VAL A 10 4.03 -6.19 9.49
C VAL A 10 4.16 -4.75 9.00
N SER A 11 3.32 -3.84 9.50
CA SER A 11 3.40 -2.42 9.20
C SER A 11 4.72 -1.81 9.69
N THR A 12 5.15 -2.13 10.92
CA THR A 12 6.42 -1.63 11.48
C THR A 12 7.62 -2.12 10.66
N LEU A 13 7.61 -3.38 10.23
CA LEU A 13 8.62 -3.94 9.33
C LEU A 13 8.62 -3.26 7.95
N ALA A 14 7.44 -2.96 7.40
CA ALA A 14 7.30 -2.26 6.12
C ALA A 14 7.83 -0.82 6.18
N ASN A 15 7.78 -0.18 7.36
CA ASN A 15 8.39 1.12 7.62
C ASN A 15 9.90 1.03 7.88
N GLY A 16 10.49 -0.17 7.81
CA GLY A 16 11.92 -0.37 8.03
C GLY A 16 12.32 -0.22 9.50
N VAL A 17 11.41 -0.49 10.43
CA VAL A 17 11.66 -0.40 11.88
C VAL A 17 11.56 -1.79 12.51
N ASN A 18 12.45 -2.08 13.46
CA ASN A 18 12.38 -3.30 14.24
C ASN A 18 11.21 -3.21 15.25
N PRO A 19 10.20 -4.08 15.16
CA PRO A 19 9.02 -4.02 16.03
C PRO A 19 9.30 -4.39 17.50
N LEU A 20 10.47 -4.95 17.81
CA LEU A 20 10.86 -5.33 19.17
C LEU A 20 11.74 -4.28 19.84
N THR A 21 12.65 -3.64 19.09
CA THR A 21 13.59 -2.65 19.65
C THR A 21 13.23 -1.21 19.31
N GLY A 22 12.40 -0.97 18.29
CA GLY A 22 12.07 0.36 17.78
C GLY A 22 13.17 0.99 16.93
N GLU A 23 14.26 0.26 16.67
CA GLU A 23 15.38 0.77 15.87
C GLU A 23 15.08 0.74 14.38
N VAL A 24 15.58 1.74 13.66
CA VAL A 24 15.51 1.78 12.19
C VAL A 24 16.55 0.81 11.62
N PHE A 25 16.13 -0.02 10.68
CA PHE A 25 17.04 -0.92 9.99
C PHE A 25 18.04 -0.13 9.13
N ALA A 26 19.29 -0.62 9.09
CA ALA A 26 20.32 -0.08 8.21
C ALA A 26 19.89 -0.15 6.73
N SER A 27 20.45 0.73 5.88
CA SER A 27 20.11 0.83 4.46
C SER A 27 20.36 -0.45 3.64
N ASP A 28 21.27 -1.31 4.11
CA ASP A 28 21.58 -2.61 3.48
C ASP A 28 20.63 -3.74 3.93
N SER A 29 19.73 -3.44 4.87
CA SER A 29 18.76 -4.43 5.37
C SER A 29 17.78 -4.84 4.27
N PRO A 30 17.38 -6.13 4.22
CA PRO A 30 16.35 -6.58 3.29
C PRO A 30 15.02 -5.79 3.45
N TYR A 31 14.73 -5.28 4.64
CA TYR A 31 13.53 -4.47 4.89
C TYR A 31 13.57 -3.08 4.23
N GLN A 32 14.72 -2.63 3.72
CA GLN A 32 14.87 -1.40 2.94
C GLN A 32 14.76 -1.63 1.43
N SER A 33 14.70 -2.89 0.98
CA SER A 33 14.53 -3.21 -0.44
C SER A 33 13.11 -2.86 -0.90
N PRO A 34 12.94 -2.14 -2.04
CA PRO A 34 11.63 -1.69 -2.50
C PRO A 34 10.66 -2.85 -2.79
N GLU A 35 11.17 -3.98 -3.27
CA GLU A 35 10.36 -5.18 -3.53
C GLU A 35 9.81 -5.78 -2.23
N ILE A 36 10.63 -5.83 -1.19
CA ILE A 36 10.26 -6.38 0.12
C ILE A 36 9.25 -5.46 0.80
N VAL A 37 9.47 -4.14 0.76
CA VAL A 37 8.51 -3.16 1.30
C VAL A 37 7.16 -3.30 0.61
N ARG A 38 7.11 -3.37 -0.73
CA ARG A 38 5.85 -3.58 -1.48
C ARG A 38 5.15 -4.88 -1.06
N ALA A 39 5.89 -5.98 -0.93
CA ALA A 39 5.34 -7.26 -0.49
C ALA A 39 4.72 -7.18 0.92
N LEU A 40 5.41 -6.51 1.86
CA LEU A 40 4.92 -6.30 3.22
C LEU A 40 3.66 -5.43 3.25
N PHE A 41 3.58 -4.37 2.44
CA PHE A 41 2.37 -3.56 2.33
C PHE A 41 1.18 -4.35 1.75
N VAL A 42 1.43 -5.23 0.77
CA VAL A 42 0.39 -6.13 0.24
C VAL A 42 -0.12 -7.07 1.34
N ALA A 43 0.79 -7.64 2.13
CA ALA A 43 0.44 -8.50 3.26
C ALA A 43 -0.33 -7.75 4.35
N ALA A 44 0.11 -6.55 4.74
CA ALA A 44 -0.56 -5.70 5.71
C ALA A 44 -2.01 -5.39 5.28
N ARG A 45 -2.20 -5.02 4.01
CA ARG A 45 -3.54 -4.75 3.46
C ARG A 45 -4.43 -6.00 3.41
N ALA A 46 -3.86 -7.18 3.21
CA ALA A 46 -4.61 -8.43 3.26
C ALA A 46 -5.06 -8.76 4.69
N LEU A 47 -4.20 -8.52 5.69
CA LEU A 47 -4.55 -8.65 7.11
C LEU A 47 -5.63 -7.64 7.51
N GLU A 48 -5.54 -6.40 7.05
CA GLU A 48 -6.54 -5.37 7.32
C GLU A 48 -7.93 -5.78 6.77
N LYS A 49 -7.97 -6.38 5.57
CA LYS A 49 -9.19 -6.93 4.96
C LYS A 49 -9.73 -8.17 5.66
N GLY A 50 -8.87 -9.04 6.17
CA GLY A 50 -9.27 -10.22 6.95
C GLY A 50 -9.87 -9.86 8.31
N SER A 51 -9.58 -8.66 8.82
CA SER A 51 -10.19 -8.11 10.04
C SER A 51 -11.55 -7.44 9.80
N LEU A 52 -11.93 -7.18 8.54
CA LEU A 52 -13.25 -6.66 8.19
C LEU A 52 -14.18 -7.87 7.96
N PRO A 53 -15.44 -7.84 8.47
CA PRO A 53 -16.39 -8.91 8.17
C PRO A 53 -16.55 -9.05 6.65
N ALA A 54 -16.66 -10.30 6.18
CA ALA A 54 -16.53 -10.74 4.78
C ALA A 54 -17.43 -10.05 3.72
N SER A 55 -18.26 -9.08 4.09
CA SER A 55 -19.21 -8.38 3.22
C SER A 55 -18.58 -7.29 2.34
N SER A 56 -17.29 -6.95 2.49
CA SER A 56 -16.63 -5.89 1.70
C SER A 56 -15.54 -6.40 0.75
N ALA A 57 -15.42 -7.71 0.56
CA ALA A 57 -14.47 -8.32 -0.36
C ALA A 57 -14.98 -8.39 -1.81
N SER A 58 -16.01 -7.62 -2.17
CA SER A 58 -16.25 -7.25 -3.56
C SER A 58 -15.08 -6.37 -4.00
N LYS A 59 -14.06 -7.04 -4.54
CA LYS A 59 -13.11 -6.48 -5.50
C LYS A 59 -13.95 -5.93 -6.64
N GLU A 60 -14.45 -4.72 -6.46
CA GLU A 60 -14.94 -3.87 -7.51
C GLU A 60 -13.77 -3.76 -8.47
N VAL A 61 -13.84 -4.57 -9.52
CA VAL A 61 -13.27 -4.24 -10.81
C VAL A 61 -13.69 -2.80 -11.00
N ARG A 62 -12.77 -1.85 -10.76
CA ARG A 62 -12.94 -0.47 -11.19
C ARG A 62 -13.18 -0.59 -12.69
N VAL A 63 -14.46 -0.61 -13.05
CA VAL A 63 -14.93 -0.33 -14.38
C VAL A 63 -14.18 0.94 -14.72
N ARG A 64 -13.26 0.84 -15.68
CA ARG A 64 -12.54 1.98 -16.19
C ARG A 64 -13.63 2.94 -16.65
N THR A 65 -13.91 3.97 -15.86
CA THR A 65 -14.72 5.09 -16.31
C THR A 65 -14.05 5.55 -17.61
N PRO A 66 -14.74 5.58 -18.76
CA PRO A 66 -14.16 6.16 -19.96
C PRO A 66 -13.69 7.57 -19.59
N GLY A 67 -12.43 7.87 -19.90
CA GLY A 67 -11.74 9.05 -19.43
C GLY A 67 -12.53 10.34 -19.67
N LEU A 68 -12.37 11.30 -18.75
CA LEU A 68 -12.91 12.64 -18.94
C LEU A 68 -12.44 13.19 -20.31
N PRO A 69 -13.28 13.91 -21.04
CA PRO A 69 -13.06 14.28 -22.45
C PRO A 69 -11.87 15.21 -22.71
N ASN A 70 -11.08 15.57 -21.69
CA ASN A 70 -9.96 16.51 -21.75
C ASN A 70 -8.59 15.92 -21.34
N VAL A 71 -8.49 14.63 -21.02
CA VAL A 71 -7.19 14.04 -20.66
C VAL A 71 -6.34 13.86 -21.91
N GLY A 72 -5.25 14.64 -22.04
CA GLY A 72 -4.26 14.50 -23.12
C GLY A 72 -4.33 15.57 -24.22
N LYS A 73 -5.06 16.67 -24.03
CA LYS A 73 -5.05 17.77 -24.99
C LYS A 73 -3.76 18.59 -24.83
N PRO A 74 -2.95 18.78 -25.90
CA PRO A 74 -1.88 19.76 -25.88
C PRO A 74 -2.51 21.14 -25.64
N TRP A 75 -1.86 21.99 -24.85
CA TRP A 75 -2.36 23.33 -24.56
C TRP A 75 -2.70 24.06 -25.88
N SER A 76 -3.92 24.57 -25.99
CA SER A 76 -4.31 25.39 -27.13
C SER A 76 -3.62 26.75 -27.02
N ALA A 77 -2.96 27.19 -28.09
CA ALA A 77 -2.19 28.43 -28.17
C ALA A 77 -3.06 29.70 -28.25
N GLU A 78 -4.24 29.70 -27.63
CA GLU A 78 -5.23 30.78 -27.64
C GLU A 78 -5.28 31.57 -26.32
N GLU A 79 -4.30 31.36 -25.44
CA GLU A 79 -4.01 32.21 -24.27
C GLU A 79 -2.60 32.82 -24.35
N ASP A 80 -2.22 33.35 -25.52
CA ASP A 80 -1.15 34.37 -25.65
C ASP A 80 -1.71 35.64 -26.33
#